data_AF-A0A6F7WHF9-F1
#
_entry.id   AF-A0A6F7WHF9-F1
#
_cell.length_a   1.000
_cell.length_b   1.000
_cell.length_c   1.000
_cell.angle_alpha   90.00
_cell.angle_beta   90.00
_cell.angle_gamma   90.00
#
_symmetry.space_group_name_H-M   'P 1'
#
loop_
_entity.id
_entity.type
_entity.pdbx_description
1 polymer ?
#
loop_
_entity_poly.entity_id
_entity_poly.type
_entity_poly.pdbx_seq_one_letter_code
_entity_poly.pdbx_strand_id
1 'polypeptide(L)'
;DLDLAREWLPHLCGRDPQALDGPQIARAVVESVAENTSDAVVGALVWGAVGGVPGLIGFRAINTLDAMVGHKSPRYRRFGWAAARLDDVAGWPGARLTAALATLAGPDPRGARRA
;
A
#
# COMPACT_ATOMS: atom_id res chain seq x y z
N ASP A 1 -20.23 13.28 0.84
CA ASP A 1 -20.99 13.09 -0.38
C ASP A 1 -20.66 11.69 -0.92
N LEU A 2 -21.62 10.78 -0.98
CA LEU A 2 -21.37 9.40 -1.40
C LEU A 2 -21.29 9.25 -2.92
N ASP A 3 -22.03 10.05 -3.67
CA ASP A 3 -22.04 9.95 -5.13
C ASP A 3 -20.72 10.46 -5.69
N LEU A 4 -20.23 11.59 -5.16
CA LEU A 4 -18.89 12.08 -5.48
C LEU A 4 -17.80 11.08 -5.07
N ALA A 5 -17.94 10.42 -3.91
CA ALA A 5 -16.96 9.43 -3.48
C ALA A 5 -16.89 8.22 -4.42
N ARG A 6 -18.03 7.80 -4.99
CA ARG A 6 -18.09 6.72 -5.98
C ARG A 6 -17.39 7.08 -7.29
N GLU A 7 -17.49 8.33 -7.72
CA GLU A 7 -16.77 8.82 -8.91
C GLU A 7 -15.25 8.80 -8.70
N TRP A 8 -14.79 9.09 -7.48
CA TRP A 8 -13.37 9.26 -7.18
C TRP A 8 -12.66 7.96 -6.82
N LEU A 9 -13.34 7.03 -6.14
CA LEU A 9 -12.73 5.80 -5.63
C LEU A 9 -11.93 4.98 -6.68
N PRO A 10 -12.35 4.86 -7.95
CA PRO A 10 -11.59 4.13 -8.98
C PRO A 10 -10.20 4.70 -9.27
N HIS A 11 -9.96 5.98 -8.95
CA HIS A 11 -8.65 6.62 -9.10
C HIS A 11 -7.66 6.20 -8.00
N LEU A 12 -8.17 5.63 -6.90
CA LEU A 12 -7.36 5.17 -5.76
C LEU A 12 -7.18 3.66 -5.75
N CYS A 13 -8.23 2.89 -6.08
CA CYS A 13 -8.19 1.43 -6.05
C CYS A 13 -9.14 0.80 -7.08
N GLY A 14 -8.89 -0.46 -7.44
CA GLY A 14 -9.71 -1.19 -8.41
C GLY A 14 -11.02 -1.79 -7.87
N ARG A 15 -11.54 -1.33 -6.72
CA ARG A 15 -12.82 -1.84 -6.17
C ARG A 15 -13.99 -1.18 -6.89
N ASP A 16 -15.04 -1.95 -7.18
CA ASP A 16 -16.29 -1.43 -7.74
C ASP A 16 -17.00 -0.52 -6.71
N PRO A 17 -17.10 0.80 -6.94
CA PRO A 17 -17.71 1.72 -5.99
C PRO A 17 -19.22 1.53 -5.82
N GLN A 18 -19.89 0.91 -6.81
CA GLN A 18 -21.34 0.67 -6.75
C GLN A 18 -21.68 -0.49 -5.82
N ALA A 19 -20.72 -1.38 -5.56
CA ALA A 19 -20.87 -2.52 -4.66
C ALA A 19 -20.53 -2.19 -3.19
N LEU A 20 -20.18 -0.93 -2.87
CA LEU A 20 -19.72 -0.51 -1.55
C LEU A 20 -20.68 0.49 -0.88
N ASP A 21 -20.90 0.31 0.41
CA ASP A 21 -21.56 1.27 1.29
C ASP A 21 -20.59 2.38 1.77
N GLY A 22 -21.12 3.38 2.46
CA GLY A 22 -20.32 4.51 2.95
C GLY A 22 -19.10 4.10 3.79
N PRO A 23 -19.27 3.29 4.86
CA PRO A 23 -18.16 2.75 5.64
C PRO A 23 -17.13 1.96 4.81
N GLN A 24 -17.58 1.14 3.85
CA GLN A 24 -16.70 0.37 2.97
C GLN A 24 -15.91 1.26 2.01
N ILE A 25 -16.51 2.34 1.49
CA ILE A 25 -15.80 3.35 0.69
C ILE A 25 -14.75 4.04 1.55
N ALA A 26 -15.10 4.48 2.77
CA ALA A 26 -14.15 5.12 3.68
C ALA A 26 -12.97 4.20 4.00
N ARG A 27 -13.25 2.92 4.29
CA ARG A 27 -12.23 1.89 4.51
C ARG A 27 -11.33 1.70 3.28
N ALA A 28 -11.91 1.59 2.09
CA ALA A 28 -11.15 1.44 0.85
C ALA A 28 -10.20 2.62 0.62
N VAL A 29 -10.65 3.85 0.86
CA VAL A 29 -9.81 5.05 0.78
C VAL A 29 -8.68 5.00 1.79
N VAL A 30 -8.98 4.73 3.07
CA VAL A 30 -7.93 4.69 4.12
C VAL A 30 -6.91 3.59 3.85
N GLU A 31 -7.36 2.39 3.45
CA GLU A 31 -6.48 1.29 3.07
C GLU A 31 -5.57 1.69 1.90
N SER A 32 -6.13 2.28 0.84
CA SER A 32 -5.36 2.64 -0.36
C SER A 32 -4.36 3.77 -0.11
N VAL A 33 -4.74 4.77 0.70
CA VAL A 33 -3.85 5.87 1.10
C VAL A 33 -2.74 5.34 2.00
N ALA A 34 -3.05 4.48 2.96
CA ALA A 34 -2.06 3.89 3.85
C ALA A 34 -1.05 3.01 3.09
N GLU A 35 -1.54 2.17 2.17
CA GLU A 35 -0.72 1.32 1.30
C GLU A 35 0.21 2.16 0.41
N ASN A 36 -0.34 3.14 -0.32
CA ASN A 36 0.48 4.03 -1.16
C ASN A 36 1.48 4.85 -0.34
N THR A 37 1.11 5.30 0.86
CA THR A 37 2.04 6.03 1.74
C THR A 37 3.18 5.12 2.20
N SER A 38 2.86 3.88 2.57
CA SER A 38 3.84 2.87 2.96
C SER A 38 4.85 2.66 1.85
N ASP A 39 4.41 2.40 0.62
CA ASP A 39 5.30 1.87 -0.39
C ASP A 39 5.94 2.99 -1.23
N ALA A 40 5.17 4.01 -1.63
CA ALA A 40 5.71 5.09 -2.46
C ALA A 40 6.63 6.03 -1.68
N VAL A 41 6.42 6.20 -0.36
CA VAL A 41 7.16 7.15 0.45
C VAL A 41 8.03 6.44 1.48
N VAL A 42 7.43 5.78 2.47
CA VAL A 42 8.17 5.31 3.64
C VAL A 42 9.14 4.18 3.29
N GLY A 43 8.68 3.17 2.55
CA GLY A 43 9.49 2.04 2.08
C GLY A 43 10.63 2.50 1.17
N ALA A 44 10.34 3.39 0.22
CA ALA A 44 11.36 3.98 -0.64
C ALA A 44 12.44 4.74 0.17
N LEU A 45 12.04 5.50 1.20
CA LEU A 45 12.97 6.20 2.08
C LEU A 45 13.75 5.25 3.00
N VAL A 46 13.12 4.18 3.51
CA VAL A 46 13.79 3.16 4.33
C VAL A 46 14.90 2.49 3.52
N TRP A 47 14.60 1.99 2.33
CA TRP A 47 15.60 1.34 1.49
C TRP A 47 16.62 2.33 0.91
N GLY A 48 16.20 3.58 0.67
CA GLY A 48 17.11 4.68 0.35
C GLY A 48 18.10 5.00 1.47
N ALA A 49 17.67 4.95 2.73
CA ALA A 49 18.55 5.16 3.88
C ALA A 49 19.51 3.97 4.09
N VAL A 50 19.05 2.74 3.84
CA VAL A 50 19.85 1.51 4.00
C VAL A 50 20.90 1.36 2.89
N GLY A 51 20.51 1.59 1.64
CA GLY A 51 21.33 1.27 0.46
C GLY A 51 21.64 2.46 -0.45
N GLY A 52 21.32 3.68 -0.05
CA GLY A 52 21.42 4.88 -0.89
C GLY A 52 20.49 4.82 -2.10
N VAL A 53 20.89 5.50 -3.18
CA VAL A 53 20.16 5.49 -4.46
C VAL A 53 19.92 4.06 -4.99
N PRO A 54 20.89 3.12 -4.96
CA PRO A 54 20.64 1.73 -5.37
C PRO A 54 19.53 1.04 -4.56
N GLY A 55 19.48 1.25 -3.24
CA GLY A 55 18.44 0.67 -2.39
C GLY A 55 17.05 1.21 -2.73
N LEU A 56 16.93 2.54 -2.93
CA LEU A 56 15.70 3.18 -3.35
C LEU A 56 15.19 2.64 -4.69
N ILE A 57 16.06 2.59 -5.71
CA ILE A 57 15.69 2.09 -7.04
C ILE A 57 15.34 0.60 -6.98
N GLY A 58 16.11 -0.18 -6.22
CA GLY A 58 15.85 -1.61 -6.01
C GLY A 58 14.47 -1.87 -5.42
N PHE A 59 14.10 -1.13 -4.36
CA PHE A 59 12.78 -1.25 -3.76
C PHE A 59 11.65 -0.86 -4.74
N ARG A 60 11.80 0.25 -5.48
CA ARG A 60 10.82 0.66 -6.50
C ARG A 60 10.69 -0.36 -7.63
N ALA A 61 11.77 -1.03 -8.02
CA ALA A 61 11.75 -2.10 -9.00
C ALA A 61 10.97 -3.32 -8.49
N ILE A 62 11.13 -3.67 -7.22
CA ILE A 62 10.36 -4.76 -6.58
C ILE A 62 8.86 -4.44 -6.59
N ASN A 63 8.45 -3.26 -6.09
CA ASN A 63 7.04 -2.82 -6.13
C ASN A 63 6.45 -2.84 -7.55
N THR A 64 7.23 -2.35 -8.52
CA THR A 64 6.79 -2.32 -9.92
C THR A 64 6.62 -3.74 -10.47
N LEU A 65 7.54 -4.66 -10.12
CA LEU A 65 7.45 -6.05 -10.54
C LEU A 65 6.21 -6.72 -9.97
N ASP A 66 5.89 -6.51 -8.69
CA ASP A 66 4.66 -7.02 -8.09
C ASP A 66 3.41 -6.49 -8.79
N ALA A 67 3.32 -5.17 -9.02
CA ALA A 67 2.19 -4.58 -9.74
C ALA A 67 2.01 -5.17 -11.16
N MET A 68 3.10 -5.47 -11.87
CA MET A 68 3.05 -6.02 -13.22
C MET A 68 2.68 -7.51 -13.28
N VAL A 69 3.20 -8.34 -12.37
CA VAL A 69 3.09 -9.81 -12.49
C VAL A 69 2.72 -10.56 -11.21
N GLY A 70 2.65 -9.88 -10.07
CA GLY A 70 2.31 -10.47 -8.77
C GLY A 70 0.83 -10.78 -8.58
N HIS A 71 -0.04 -10.10 -9.33
CA HIS A 71 -1.47 -10.39 -9.34
C HIS A 71 -1.80 -11.79 -9.89
N LYS A 72 -2.86 -12.41 -9.36
CA LYS A 72 -3.32 -13.74 -9.79
C LYS A 72 -3.85 -13.67 -11.22
N SER A 73 -3.03 -14.03 -12.20
CA SER A 73 -3.44 -14.18 -13.59
C SER A 73 -3.24 -15.62 -14.07
N PRO A 74 -4.02 -16.11 -15.06
CA PRO A 74 -3.78 -17.41 -15.68
C PRO A 74 -2.36 -17.56 -16.24
N ARG A 75 -1.77 -16.44 -16.70
CA ARG A 75 -0.42 -16.36 -17.28
C ARG A 75 0.69 -16.45 -16.23
N TYR A 76 0.51 -15.82 -15.07
CA TYR A 76 1.55 -15.66 -14.04
C TYR A 76 1.38 -16.58 -12.83
N ARG A 77 0.33 -17.40 -12.81
CA ARG A 77 -0.04 -18.27 -11.68
C ARG A 77 1.09 -19.10 -11.08
N ARG A 78 2.08 -19.51 -11.88
CA ARG A 78 3.19 -20.38 -11.46
C ARG A 78 4.39 -19.63 -10.89
N PHE A 79 4.56 -18.34 -11.18
CA PHE A 79 5.78 -17.59 -10.83
C PHE A 79 5.53 -16.19 -10.27
N GLY A 80 4.38 -15.57 -10.52
CA GLY A 80 4.02 -14.25 -9.98
C GLY A 80 4.05 -14.20 -8.45
N TRP A 81 3.82 -15.35 -7.80
CA TRP A 81 3.92 -15.46 -6.33
C TRP A 81 5.30 -15.06 -5.80
N ALA A 82 6.37 -15.28 -6.55
CA ALA A 82 7.72 -14.93 -6.11
C ALA A 82 7.92 -13.41 -6.09
N ALA A 83 7.34 -12.70 -7.07
CA ALA A 83 7.34 -11.23 -7.10
C ALA A 83 6.54 -10.67 -5.91
N ALA A 84 5.32 -11.16 -5.70
CA ALA A 84 4.48 -10.76 -4.57
C ALA A 84 5.13 -11.05 -3.22
N ARG A 85 5.79 -12.21 -3.09
CA ARG A 85 6.45 -12.57 -1.84
C ARG A 85 7.69 -11.72 -1.56
N LEU A 86 8.45 -11.38 -2.61
CA LEU A 86 9.60 -10.50 -2.49
C LEU A 86 9.15 -9.09 -2.07
N ASP A 87 8.06 -8.62 -2.65
CA ASP A 87 7.45 -7.33 -2.31
C ASP A 87 6.96 -7.29 -0.86
N ASP A 88 6.20 -8.29 -0.41
CA ASP A 88 5.77 -8.43 0.99
C ASP A 88 6.95 -8.32 1.98
N VAL A 89 8.06 -9.00 1.67
CA VAL A 89 9.25 -9.02 2.53
C VAL A 89 9.98 -7.69 2.49
N ALA A 90 10.12 -7.09 1.31
CA ALA A 90 10.77 -5.80 1.15
C ALA A 90 9.96 -4.65 1.76
N GLY A 91 8.62 -4.71 1.66
CA GLY A 91 7.70 -3.69 2.18
C GLY A 91 7.49 -3.76 3.69
N TRP A 92 7.71 -4.92 4.31
CA TRP A 92 7.45 -5.13 5.74
C TRP A 92 8.05 -4.06 6.69
N PRO A 93 9.33 -3.63 6.55
CA PRO A 93 9.88 -2.58 7.39
C PRO A 93 9.18 -1.23 7.19
N GLY A 94 8.89 -0.86 5.93
CA GLY A 94 8.21 0.38 5.56
C GLY A 94 6.79 0.43 6.11
N ALA A 95 6.04 -0.68 5.99
CA ALA A 95 4.69 -0.79 6.52
C ALA A 95 4.65 -0.62 8.05
N ARG A 96 5.59 -1.25 8.78
CA ARG A 96 5.69 -1.10 10.25
C ARG A 96 6.01 0.32 10.67
N LEU A 97 6.96 0.96 9.99
CA LEU A 97 7.31 2.35 10.26
C LEU A 97 6.14 3.29 9.94
N THR A 98 5.44 3.07 8.83
CA THR A 98 4.27 3.86 8.43
C THR A 98 3.17 3.78 9.49
N ALA A 99 2.83 2.59 9.96
CA ALA A 99 1.85 2.41 11.02
C ALA A 99 2.26 3.13 12.32
N ALA A 100 3.54 3.05 12.70
CA ALA A 100 4.06 3.75 13.87
C ALA A 100 3.98 5.28 13.71
N LEU A 101 4.41 5.81 12.55
CA LEU A 101 4.35 7.24 12.25
C LEU A 101 2.91 7.76 12.22
N ALA A 102 1.99 7.03 11.59
CA ALA A 102 0.57 7.39 11.55
C ALA A 102 -0.04 7.40 12.96
N THR A 103 0.31 6.42 13.81
CA THR A 103 -0.13 6.37 15.21
C THR A 103 0.38 7.57 16.01
N LEU A 104 1.65 7.95 15.83
CA LEU A 104 2.29 9.02 16.59
C LEU A 104 1.88 10.43 16.11
N ALA A 105 1.67 10.60 14.80
CA ALA A 105 1.27 11.87 14.21
C ALA A 105 -0.24 12.14 14.30
N GLY A 106 -1.04 11.09 14.54
CA GLY A 106 -2.48 11.20 14.70
C GLY A 106 -2.90 11.92 15.98
N PRO A 107 -4.12 12.47 16.03
CA PRO A 107 -4.62 13.25 17.17
C PRO A 107 -4.89 12.41 18.43
N ASP A 108 -5.06 11.09 18.29
CA ASP A 108 -5.22 10.16 19.41
C ASP A 108 -4.31 8.92 19.27
N PRO A 109 -3.03 9.03 19.65
CA PRO A 109 -2.09 7.91 19.58
C PRO A 109 -2.49 6.72 20.47
N ARG A 110 -3.23 6.97 21.57
CA ARG A 110 -3.64 5.91 22.51
C ARG A 110 -4.81 5.10 21.97
N GLY A 111 -5.76 5.76 21.32
CA GLY A 111 -6.84 5.11 20.58
C GLY A 111 -6.31 4.32 19.39
N ALA A 112 -5.46 4.94 18.57
CA ALA A 112 -4.88 4.30 17.38
C ALA A 112 -4.07 3.03 17.72
N ARG A 113 -3.34 3.00 18.83
CA ARG A 113 -2.60 1.81 19.27
C ARG A 113 -3.49 0.64 19.72
N ARG A 114 -4.75 0.92 20.10
CA ARG A 114 -5.70 -0.09 20.60
C ARG A 114 -6.59 -0.69 19.51
N ALA A 115 -6.72 0.01 18.38
CA ALA A 115 -7.43 -0.46 17.20
C ALA A 115 -6.65 -1.59 16.51
#